data_AF-A0A848NT33-F1
#
_entry.id   AF-A0A848NT33-F1
#
_cell.length_a   1.000
_cell.length_b   1.000
_cell.length_c   1.000
_cell.angle_alpha   90.00
_cell.angle_beta   90.00
_cell.angle_gamma   90.00
#
_symmetry.space_group_name_H-M   'P 1'
#
loop_
_entity.id
_entity.type
_entity.pdbx_description
1 polymer ?
#
loop_
_entity_poly.entity_id
_entity_poly.type
_entity_poly.pdbx_seq_one_letter_code
_entity_poly.pdbx_strand_id
1 'polypeptide(L)'
;VVGGEGYLLPDTGSGCVAGSTYVHGATEARIGAEGQRVTLDKAAGLLGDGLAALHDLAPGSLPGWAGWRAVLPGRLPAVGELAHAPGLWLAAGYASRGLSWSALMGDLIASRLCGEPSPLETDLSQLIAPR
;
A
#
# COMPACT_ATOMS: atom_id res chain seq x y z
N VAL A 1 9.27 -10.32 7.81
CA VAL A 1 7.89 -10.00 7.39
C VAL A 1 7.27 -11.28 6.86
N VAL A 2 6.05 -11.59 7.27
CA VAL A 2 5.24 -12.68 6.67
C VAL A 2 4.11 -12.03 5.86
N GLY A 3 3.90 -12.46 4.62
CA GLY A 3 2.91 -11.88 3.72
C GLY A 3 2.14 -12.94 2.95
N GLY A 4 0.88 -12.64 2.63
CA GLY A 4 -0.06 -13.51 1.92
C GLY A 4 -1.43 -12.83 1.84
N GLU A 5 -2.48 -13.50 2.32
CA GLU A 5 -3.79 -12.88 2.59
C GLU A 5 -3.71 -11.94 3.81
N GLY A 6 -2.97 -10.84 3.69
CA GLY A 6 -2.57 -9.97 4.80
C GLY A 6 -1.05 -9.89 4.94
N TYR A 7 -0.59 -9.27 6.02
CA TYR A 7 0.81 -9.21 6.41
C TYR A 7 0.97 -9.14 7.93
N LEU A 8 2.10 -9.62 8.40
CA LEU A 8 2.59 -9.45 9.76
C LEU A 8 4.03 -8.93 9.72
N LEU A 9 4.22 -7.74 10.28
CA LEU A 9 5.54 -7.14 10.48
C LEU A 9 6.11 -7.62 11.83
N PRO A 10 7.43 -7.86 11.91
CA PRO A 10 8.06 -8.24 13.17
C PRO A 10 7.95 -7.10 14.19
N ASP A 11 8.13 -7.46 15.45
CA ASP A 11 8.26 -6.48 16.52
C ASP A 11 9.52 -5.62 16.32
N THR A 12 9.36 -4.31 16.47
CA THR A 12 10.44 -3.31 16.39
C THR A 12 10.66 -2.58 17.73
N GLY A 13 10.05 -3.07 18.81
CA GLY A 13 10.11 -2.53 20.17
C GLY A 13 8.76 -2.09 20.74
N SER A 14 7.69 -2.14 19.94
CA SER A 14 6.33 -1.70 20.32
C SER A 14 5.25 -2.75 20.02
N GLY A 15 5.67 -3.98 19.73
CA GLY A 15 4.82 -5.06 19.24
C GLY A 15 4.83 -5.18 17.72
N CYS A 16 4.26 -6.30 17.26
CA CYS A 16 4.07 -6.59 15.84
C CYS A 16 2.94 -5.74 15.23
N VAL A 17 3.01 -5.49 13.92
CA VAL A 17 1.92 -4.86 13.16
C VAL A 17 1.30 -5.87 12.23
N ALA A 18 0.01 -6.14 12.41
CA ALA A 18 -0.78 -6.95 11.49
C ALA A 18 -1.63 -6.05 10.59
N GLY A 19 -1.81 -6.47 9.35
CA GLY A 19 -2.70 -5.82 8.40
C GLY A 19 -3.14 -6.78 7.30
N SER A 20 -4.09 -6.42 6.44
CA SER A 20 -4.98 -5.27 6.56
C SER A 20 -6.37 -5.63 6.05
N THR A 21 -7.35 -4.81 6.40
CA THR A 21 -8.67 -4.83 5.78
C THR A 21 -8.61 -4.27 4.36
N TYR A 22 -9.61 -4.64 3.56
CA TYR A 22 -9.81 -4.08 2.22
C TYR A 22 -11.31 -3.84 2.00
N VAL A 23 -11.76 -2.61 2.24
CA VAL A 23 -13.17 -2.23 2.18
C VAL A 23 -13.41 -1.34 0.97
N HIS A 24 -14.17 -1.84 0.00
CA HIS A 24 -14.57 -1.05 -1.18
C HIS A 24 -15.76 -0.16 -0.82
N GLY A 25 -15.78 1.07 -1.34
CA GLY A 25 -16.89 2.01 -1.11
C GLY A 25 -17.06 2.45 0.35
N ALA A 26 -16.00 2.34 1.17
CA ALA A 26 -16.02 2.88 2.53
C ALA A 26 -16.33 4.39 2.48
N THR A 27 -17.16 4.86 3.41
CA THR A 27 -17.48 6.29 3.56
C THR A 27 -16.60 6.97 4.61
N GLU A 28 -15.88 6.18 5.40
CA GLU A 28 -15.00 6.64 6.47
C GLU A 28 -13.79 5.68 6.63
N ALA A 29 -12.67 6.22 7.11
CA ALA A 29 -11.53 5.42 7.54
C ALA A 29 -11.40 5.49 9.05
N ARG A 30 -11.95 4.48 9.74
CA ARG A 30 -11.87 4.35 11.19
C ARG A 30 -11.37 2.98 11.60
N ILE A 31 -10.71 2.94 12.76
CA ILE A 31 -10.44 1.68 13.44
C ILE A 31 -11.75 1.15 14.05
N GLY A 32 -11.86 -0.17 14.19
CA GLY A 32 -13.03 -0.78 14.81
C GLY A 32 -12.82 -2.26 15.07
N ALA A 33 -13.62 -2.82 15.97
CA ALA A 33 -13.51 -4.22 16.38
C ALA A 33 -13.59 -5.19 15.19
N GLU A 34 -14.47 -4.94 14.22
CA GLU A 34 -14.61 -5.78 13.03
C GLU A 34 -13.33 -5.78 12.18
N GLY A 35 -12.74 -4.61 11.94
CA GLY A 35 -11.50 -4.49 11.17
C GLY A 35 -10.31 -5.13 11.88
N GLN A 36 -10.25 -5.03 13.20
CA GLN A 36 -9.23 -5.70 14.01
C GLN A 36 -9.41 -7.22 13.99
N ARG A 37 -10.64 -7.73 14.08
CA ARG A 37 -10.93 -9.16 13.97
C ARG A 37 -10.46 -9.73 12.64
N VAL A 38 -10.85 -9.11 11.52
CA VAL A 38 -10.37 -9.50 10.17
C VAL A 38 -8.84 -9.52 10.10
N THR A 39 -8.18 -8.54 10.73
CA THR A 39 -6.72 -8.44 10.70
C THR A 39 -6.04 -9.51 11.56
N LEU A 40 -6.60 -9.83 12.72
CA LEU A 40 -6.13 -10.91 13.59
C LEU A 40 -6.33 -12.28 12.95
N ASP A 41 -7.49 -12.53 12.34
CA ASP A 41 -7.78 -13.78 11.63
C ASP A 41 -6.79 -14.03 10.49
N LYS A 42 -6.46 -12.97 9.73
CA LYS A 42 -5.42 -13.03 8.69
C LYS A 42 -4.03 -13.32 9.26
N ALA A 43 -3.66 -12.67 10.36
CA ALA A 43 -2.38 -12.94 11.02
C ALA A 43 -2.29 -14.38 11.53
N ALA A 44 -3.37 -14.91 12.13
CA ALA A 44 -3.45 -16.30 12.55
C ALA A 44 -3.31 -17.26 11.35
N GLY A 45 -4.00 -16.99 10.25
CA GLY A 45 -3.88 -17.77 9.02
C GLY A 45 -2.47 -17.78 8.41
N LEU A 46 -1.69 -16.71 8.56
CA LEU A 46 -0.30 -16.64 8.09
C LEU A 46 0.69 -17.41 8.98
N LEU A 47 0.38 -17.57 10.27
CA LEU A 47 1.27 -18.22 11.25
C LEU A 47 0.88 -19.68 11.56
N GLY A 48 -0.32 -20.11 11.17
CA GLY A 48 -0.87 -21.41 11.55
C GLY A 48 -0.99 -21.55 13.07
N ASP A 49 -0.77 -22.77 13.59
CA ASP A 49 -0.85 -23.07 15.02
C ASP A 49 0.28 -22.43 15.86
N GLY A 50 1.15 -21.63 15.23
CA GLY A 50 2.36 -21.10 15.85
C GLY A 50 2.13 -20.03 16.94
N LEU A 51 0.95 -19.42 17.04
CA LEU A 51 0.72 -18.30 17.96
C LEU A 51 -0.68 -18.30 18.62
N ALA A 52 -0.91 -19.22 19.56
CA ALA A 52 -2.15 -19.26 20.36
C ALA A 52 -2.50 -17.91 21.02
N ALA A 53 -1.49 -17.12 21.38
CA ALA A 53 -1.64 -15.80 22.00
C ALA A 53 -2.40 -14.77 21.13
N LEU A 54 -2.50 -14.97 19.81
CA LEU A 54 -3.33 -14.10 18.96
C LEU A 54 -4.81 -14.22 19.30
N HIS A 55 -5.27 -15.40 19.73
CA HIS A 55 -6.67 -15.64 20.07
C HIS A 55 -7.10 -14.95 21.37
N ASP A 56 -6.14 -14.62 22.24
CA ASP A 56 -6.38 -13.91 23.50
C ASP A 56 -6.52 -12.39 23.31
N LEU A 57 -6.18 -11.87 22.12
CA LEU A 57 -6.29 -10.44 21.81
C LEU A 57 -7.75 -10.06 21.56
N ALA A 58 -8.26 -9.10 22.33
CA ALA A 58 -9.64 -8.63 22.21
C ALA A 58 -9.79 -7.59 21.06
N PRO A 59 -10.52 -7.90 19.98
CA PRO A 59 -10.78 -6.93 18.92
C PRO A 59 -11.53 -5.70 19.46
N GLY A 60 -11.15 -4.51 18.99
CA GLY A 60 -11.65 -3.22 19.45
C GLY A 60 -10.81 -2.58 20.56
N SER A 61 -9.93 -3.35 21.23
CA SER A 61 -9.06 -2.84 22.29
C SER A 61 -7.63 -2.54 21.82
N LEU A 62 -7.25 -2.98 20.63
CA LEU A 62 -5.88 -2.87 20.14
C LEU A 62 -5.61 -1.48 19.55
N PRO A 63 -4.38 -0.96 19.66
CA PRO A 63 -3.97 0.23 18.92
C PRO A 63 -3.97 -0.05 17.40
N GLY A 64 -4.12 1.00 16.60
CA GLY A 64 -4.06 0.88 15.15
C GLY A 64 -4.36 2.19 14.44
N TRP A 65 -4.39 2.13 13.12
CA TRP A 65 -4.75 3.25 12.26
C TRP A 65 -5.62 2.77 11.10
N ALA A 66 -6.33 3.71 10.49
CA ALA A 66 -7.10 3.48 9.28
C ALA A 66 -6.80 4.58 8.27
N GLY A 67 -6.80 4.24 6.99
CA GLY A 67 -6.52 5.18 5.91
C GLY A 67 -6.99 4.66 4.57
N TRP A 68 -7.00 5.57 3.58
CA TRP A 68 -7.47 5.30 2.24
C TRP A 68 -6.30 4.97 1.33
N ARG A 69 -6.53 4.05 0.39
CA ARG A 69 -5.57 3.76 -0.68
C ARG A 69 -6.11 4.30 -1.98
N ALA A 70 -5.32 5.13 -2.66
CA ALA A 70 -5.59 5.46 -4.05
C ALA A 70 -5.20 4.28 -4.93
N VAL A 71 -6.19 3.60 -5.51
CA VAL A 71 -5.99 2.40 -6.33
C VAL A 71 -6.57 2.65 -7.71
N LEU A 72 -5.76 2.49 -8.75
CA LEU A 72 -6.18 2.60 -10.14
C LEU A 72 -6.51 1.22 -10.73
N PRO A 73 -7.35 1.16 -11.78
CA PRO A 73 -7.52 -0.05 -12.59
C PRO A 73 -6.15 -0.58 -13.06
N GLY A 74 -5.94 -1.90 -13.02
CA GLY A 74 -4.65 -2.51 -13.37
C GLY A 74 -3.59 -2.48 -12.25
N ARG A 75 -3.84 -1.78 -11.14
CA ARG A 75 -2.97 -1.75 -9.92
C ARG A 75 -1.55 -1.22 -10.15
N LEU A 76 -1.33 -0.47 -11.23
CA LEU A 76 -0.13 0.33 -11.46
C LEU A 76 -0.39 1.80 -11.05
N PRO A 77 0.62 2.53 -10.58
CA PRO A 77 0.47 3.96 -10.31
C PRO A 77 0.33 4.75 -11.63
N ALA A 78 -0.21 5.96 -11.54
CA ALA A 78 -0.18 6.95 -12.62
C ALA A 78 0.92 7.97 -12.32
N VAL A 79 2.00 7.94 -13.12
CA VAL A 79 3.20 8.73 -12.91
C VAL A 79 3.71 9.28 -14.23
N GLY A 80 3.86 10.60 -14.31
CA GLY A 80 4.37 11.29 -15.50
C GLY A 80 3.73 12.67 -15.69
N GLU A 81 4.12 13.32 -16.79
CA GLU A 81 3.52 14.60 -17.20
C GLU A 81 2.11 14.39 -17.76
N LEU A 82 1.19 15.30 -17.45
CA LEU A 82 -0.17 15.27 -18.00
C LEU A 82 -0.18 15.76 -19.44
N ALA A 83 -0.65 14.93 -20.37
CA ALA A 83 -0.64 15.24 -21.81
C ALA A 83 -1.43 16.52 -22.17
N HIS A 84 -2.47 16.86 -21.39
CA HIS A 84 -3.31 18.03 -21.60
C HIS A 84 -2.87 19.27 -20.79
N ALA A 85 -1.83 19.15 -19.96
CA ALA A 85 -1.32 20.23 -19.11
C ALA A 85 0.22 20.17 -19.03
N PRO A 86 0.92 20.67 -20.07
CA PRO A 86 2.40 20.69 -20.08
C PRO A 86 2.98 21.39 -18.85
N GLY A 87 4.02 20.80 -18.27
CA GLY A 87 4.64 21.25 -17.03
C GLY A 87 3.99 20.73 -15.74
N LEU A 88 2.80 20.09 -15.83
CA LEU A 88 2.13 19.49 -14.68
C LEU A 88 2.42 17.99 -14.59
N TRP A 89 2.96 17.55 -13.46
CA TRP A 89 3.36 16.18 -13.20
C TRP A 89 2.44 15.52 -12.16
N LEU A 90 2.08 14.26 -12.41
CA LEU A 90 1.32 13.42 -11.50
C LEU A 90 2.19 12.30 -10.94
N ALA A 91 1.98 11.96 -9.67
CA ALA A 91 2.55 10.79 -9.00
C ALA A 91 1.52 10.23 -8.01
N ALA A 92 0.60 9.40 -8.49
CA ALA A 92 -0.57 8.97 -7.73
C ALA A 92 -0.93 7.49 -7.95
N GLY A 93 -1.88 6.97 -7.17
CA GLY A 93 -2.44 5.64 -7.42
C GLY A 93 -1.57 4.47 -6.96
N TYR A 94 -0.66 4.69 -6.01
CA TYR A 94 0.31 3.71 -5.52
C TYR A 94 -0.27 2.49 -4.78
N ALA A 95 -1.58 2.47 -4.51
CA ALA A 95 -2.27 1.40 -3.81
C ALA A 95 -1.58 1.03 -2.48
N SER A 96 -1.42 -0.27 -2.20
CA SER A 96 -0.72 -0.78 -1.01
C SER A 96 0.81 -0.90 -1.20
N ARG A 97 1.37 -0.33 -2.28
CA ARG A 97 2.77 -0.53 -2.68
C ARG A 97 3.55 0.78 -2.81
N GLY A 98 3.07 1.84 -2.16
CA GLY A 98 3.69 3.17 -2.21
C GLY A 98 5.15 3.18 -1.83
N LEU A 99 5.53 2.51 -0.73
CA LEU A 99 6.93 2.44 -0.31
C LEU A 99 7.86 1.80 -1.36
N SER A 100 7.36 0.82 -2.12
CA SER A 100 8.15 0.15 -3.15
C SER A 100 8.26 0.99 -4.43
N TRP A 101 7.16 1.63 -4.84
CA TRP A 101 7.10 2.37 -6.09
C TRP A 101 7.67 3.79 -5.98
N SER A 102 7.51 4.46 -4.83
CA SER A 102 7.74 5.91 -4.72
C SER A 102 9.16 6.33 -5.06
N ALA A 103 10.17 5.53 -4.69
CA ALA A 103 11.56 5.82 -4.99
C ALA A 103 11.80 5.81 -6.52
N LEU A 104 11.49 4.71 -7.18
CA LEU A 104 11.66 4.56 -8.64
C LEU A 104 10.82 5.58 -9.44
N MET A 105 9.62 5.91 -8.98
CA MET A 105 8.77 6.91 -9.62
C MET A 105 9.29 8.35 -9.41
N GLY A 106 9.93 8.61 -8.27
CA GLY A 106 10.67 9.85 -8.04
C GLY A 106 11.84 10.01 -9.00
N ASP A 107 12.66 8.95 -9.14
CA ASP A 107 13.79 8.93 -10.08
C ASP A 107 13.32 9.07 -11.53
N LEU A 108 12.19 8.45 -11.90
CA LEU A 108 11.59 8.63 -13.21
C LEU A 108 11.22 10.09 -13.49
N ILE A 109 10.52 10.76 -12.56
CA ILE A 109 10.15 12.17 -12.72
C ILE A 109 11.41 13.05 -12.78
N ALA A 110 12.37 12.82 -11.87
CA ALA A 110 13.62 13.58 -11.83
C ALA A 110 14.40 13.45 -13.14
N SER A 111 14.56 12.22 -13.66
CA SER A 111 15.29 11.99 -14.92
C SER A 111 14.68 12.77 -16.09
N ARG A 112 13.34 12.81 -16.17
CA ARG A 112 12.64 13.53 -17.23
C ARG A 112 12.74 15.04 -17.09
N LEU A 113 12.68 15.57 -15.87
CA LEU A 113 12.83 17.00 -15.59
C LEU A 113 14.26 17.49 -15.85
N CYS A 114 15.26 16.67 -15.56
CA CYS A 114 16.68 17.00 -15.73
C CYS A 114 17.24 16.67 -17.12
N GLY A 115 16.45 16.03 -18.00
CA GLY A 115 16.91 15.58 -19.31
C GLY A 115 17.90 14.41 -19.25
N GLU A 116 17.82 13.60 -18.21
CA GLU A 116 18.65 12.41 -18.00
C GLU A 116 18.02 11.17 -18.67
N PRO A 117 18.79 10.10 -18.89
CA PRO A 117 18.25 8.83 -19.38
C PRO A 117 17.16 8.27 -18.45
N SER A 118 16.07 7.77 -19.05
CA SER A 118 14.97 7.15 -18.31
C SER A 118 15.45 5.88 -17.59
N PRO A 119 15.08 5.68 -16.30
CA PRO A 119 15.34 4.44 -15.57
C PRO A 119 14.40 3.29 -15.97
N LEU A 120 13.39 3.57 -16.80
CA LEU A 120 12.41 2.61 -17.30
C LEU A 120 12.45 2.53 -18.83
N GLU A 121 12.18 1.34 -19.35
CA GLU A 121 11.87 1.10 -20.74
C GLU A 121 10.61 1.86 -21.17
N THR A 122 10.50 2.12 -22.49
CA THR A 122 9.43 2.92 -23.07
C THR A 122 8.05 2.30 -22.84
N ASP A 123 7.92 0.98 -22.96
CA ASP A 123 6.67 0.24 -22.76
C ASP A 123 6.22 0.29 -21.29
N LEU A 124 7.14 0.09 -20.33
CA LEU A 124 6.85 0.25 -18.90
C LEU A 124 6.42 1.68 -18.55
N SER A 125 7.11 2.67 -19.13
CA SER A 125 6.76 4.09 -18.95
C SER A 125 5.35 4.40 -19.47
N GLN A 126 4.94 3.79 -20.59
CA GLN A 126 3.60 3.95 -21.14
C GLN A 126 2.51 3.28 -20.27
N LEU A 127 2.83 2.17 -19.60
CA LEU A 127 1.87 1.48 -18.72
C LEU A 127 1.50 2.30 -17.49
N ILE A 128 2.42 3.14 -17.00
CA ILE A 128 2.21 4.00 -15.82
C ILE A 128 1.87 5.44 -16.19
N ALA A 129 1.87 5.79 -17.47
CA ALA A 129 1.58 7.16 -17.89
C ALA A 129 0.17 7.59 -17.42
N PRO A 130 0.01 8.83 -16.90
CA PRO A 130 -1.30 9.37 -16.58
C PRO A 130 -2.19 9.41 -17.82
N ARG A 131 -3.45 8.98 -17.68
CA ARG A 131 -4.45 8.96 -18.74
C ARG A 131 -5.50 10.04 -18.51
#